data_AF-A0A972UTA5-F1
#
_entry.id   AF-A0A972UTA5-F1
#
_cell.length_a   1.000
_cell.length_b   1.000
_cell.length_c   1.000
_cell.angle_alpha   90.00
_cell.angle_beta   90.00
_cell.angle_gamma   90.00
#
_symmetry.space_group_name_H-M   'P 1'
#
loop_
_entity.id
_entity.type
_entity.pdbx_description
1 polymer ?
#
loop_
_entity_poly.entity_id
_entity_poly.type
_entity_poly.pdbx_seq_one_letter_code
_entity_poly.pdbx_strand_id
1 'polypeptide(L)' 'MTDNDIAARLLALDTPAVSDALDRLGLEGTVIGLLQLSTDRRIAGRIHTVKLGSGAALQGPARHLCTASVEASQPGDI' A
#
# COMPACT_ATOMS: atom_id res chain seq x y z
N MET A 1 9.57 -16.71 8.99
CA MET A 1 8.48 -15.74 9.13
C MET A 1 8.07 -15.35 7.73
N THR A 2 6.83 -15.65 7.35
CA THR A 2 6.29 -15.37 6.02
C THR A 2 5.75 -13.93 5.94
N ASP A 3 5.50 -13.41 4.74
CA ASP A 3 4.88 -12.09 4.55
C ASP A 3 3.53 -11.98 5.28
N ASN A 4 2.75 -13.06 5.28
CA ASN A 4 1.47 -13.13 5.98
C ASN A 4 1.63 -13.04 7.50
N ASP A 5 2.70 -13.65 8.05
CA ASP A 5 3.02 -13.53 9.48
C ASP A 5 3.39 -12.10 9.87
N ILE A 6 4.09 -11.38 8.99
CA ILE A 6 4.46 -9.96 9.21
C ILE A 6 3.22 -9.08 9.18
N ALA A 7 2.36 -9.23 8.17
CA ALA A 7 1.13 -8.45 8.03
C ALA A 7 0.20 -8.64 9.24
N ALA A 8 0.02 -9.88 9.71
CA ALA A 8 -0.78 -10.18 10.89
C ALA A 8 -0.23 -9.50 12.16
N ARG A 9 1.09 -9.47 12.34
CA ARG A 9 1.74 -8.78 13.47
C ARG A 9 1.61 -7.26 13.37
N LEU A 10 1.72 -6.69 12.18
CA LEU A 10 1.54 -5.25 11.95
C LEU A 10 0.10 -4.81 12.21
N LEU A 11 -0.90 -5.63 11.87
CA LEU A 11 -2.32 -5.34 12.17
C LEU A 11 -2.62 -5.27 13.68
N ALA A 12 -1.80 -5.90 14.52
CA ALA A 12 -1.91 -5.85 15.98
C ALA A 12 -1.32 -4.57 16.59
N LEU A 13 -0.61 -3.76 15.81
CA LEU A 13 -0.02 -2.49 16.23
C LEU A 13 -0.83 -1.30 15.67
N ASP A 14 -0.73 -0.14 16.31
CA ASP A 14 -1.18 1.11 15.72
C ASP A 14 -0.06 1.75 14.87
N THR A 15 -0.44 2.62 13.94
CA THR A 15 0.53 3.27 13.05
C THR A 15 1.51 4.19 13.80
N PRO A 16 1.15 4.89 14.90
CA PRO A 16 2.12 5.63 15.70
C PRO A 16 3.22 4.74 16.31
N ALA A 17 2.89 3.59 16.91
CA ALA A 17 3.92 2.71 17.46
C ALA A 17 4.87 2.15 16.39
N VAL A 18 4.36 1.89 15.18
CA VAL A 18 5.20 1.51 14.04
C VAL A 18 6.12 2.67 13.63
N SER A 19 5.62 3.91 13.62
CA SER A 19 6.43 5.12 13.33
C SER A 19 7.56 5.31 14.36
N ASP A 20 7.25 5.22 15.66
CA ASP A 20 8.24 5.35 16.72
C ASP A 20 9.34 4.28 16.62
N ALA A 21 8.96 3.06 16.20
CA ALA A 21 9.91 1.97 15.98
C ALA A 21 10.83 2.27 14.79
N LEU A 22 10.32 2.87 13.71
CA LEU A 22 11.14 3.31 12.58
C LEU A 22 12.13 4.39 13.02
N ASP A 23 11.67 5.40 13.77
CA ASP A 23 12.51 6.48 14.30
C ASP A 23 13.65 5.92 15.18
N ARG A 24 13.34 4.97 16.07
CA ARG A 24 14.34 4.30 16.92
C ARG A 24 15.38 3.53 16.11
N LEU A 25 15.00 3.00 14.95
CA LEU A 25 15.89 2.28 14.03
C LEU A 25 16.63 3.22 13.08
N GLY A 26 16.35 4.53 13.09
CA GLY A 26 16.89 5.49 12.14
C GLY A 26 16.37 5.27 10.71
N LEU A 27 15.17 4.70 10.58
CA LEU A 27 14.50 4.47 9.30
C LEU A 27 13.48 5.57 9.04
N GLU A 28 13.48 6.12 7.83
CA GLU A 28 12.52 7.14 7.45
C GLU A 28 11.15 6.54 7.14
N GLY A 29 10.09 7.17 7.66
CA GLY A 29 8.73 6.95 7.17
C GLY A 29 8.59 7.43 5.72
N THR A 30 7.80 6.72 4.90
CA THR A 30 7.78 6.96 3.44
C THR A 30 6.70 7.94 2.97
N VAL A 31 5.54 8.02 3.63
CA VAL A 31 4.38 8.73 3.06
C VAL A 31 3.70 9.64 4.08
N ILE A 32 3.55 10.91 3.71
CA ILE A 32 2.80 11.94 4.46
C ILE A 32 1.66 12.49 3.59
N GLY A 33 0.60 12.98 4.22
CA GLY A 33 -0.49 13.69 3.53
C GLY A 33 -1.60 12.81 2.92
N LEU A 34 -1.59 11.50 3.18
CA LEU A 34 -2.74 10.64 2.86
C LEU A 34 -3.84 10.79 3.90
N LEU A 35 -5.06 11.04 3.45
CA LEU A 35 -6.26 11.10 4.29
C LEU A 35 -7.05 9.80 4.17
N GLN A 36 -7.56 9.31 5.30
CA GLN A 36 -8.47 8.19 5.34
C GLN A 36 -9.84 8.62 4.81
N LEU A 37 -10.24 8.07 3.66
CA LEU A 37 -11.50 8.41 3.00
C LEU A 37 -12.64 7.42 3.32
N SER A 38 -12.32 6.22 3.80
CA SER A 38 -13.29 5.15 4.07
C SER A 38 -12.77 4.15 5.09
N THR A 39 -13.68 3.32 5.63
CA THR A 39 -13.47 2.31 6.70
C THR A 39 -12.81 2.90 7.97
N ASP A 40 -12.82 2.18 9.07
CA ASP A 40 -12.05 2.47 10.30
C ASP A 40 -11.05 1.34 10.63
N ARG A 41 -11.09 0.26 9.84
CA ARG A 41 -10.20 -0.89 9.93
C ARG A 41 -8.75 -0.52 9.61
N ARG A 42 -7.82 -1.05 10.41
CA ARG A 42 -6.38 -1.09 10.08
C ARG A 42 -6.13 -2.04 8.92
N ILE A 43 -5.15 -1.69 8.08
CA ILE A 43 -4.77 -2.45 6.89
C ILE A 43 -3.24 -2.61 6.92
N ALA A 44 -2.75 -3.84 6.74
CA ALA A 44 -1.34 -4.15 6.55
C ALA A 44 -1.21 -5.34 5.60
N GLY A 45 -0.18 -5.32 4.75
CA GLY A 45 -0.04 -6.25 3.64
C GLY A 45 1.15 -5.87 2.77
N ARG A 46 1.42 -6.71 1.76
CA ARG A 46 2.48 -6.44 0.79
C ARG A 46 1.99 -5.40 -0.22
N ILE A 47 2.77 -4.35 -0.43
CA ILE A 47 2.35 -3.26 -1.32
C ILE A 47 2.58 -3.60 -2.80
N HIS A 48 1.56 -3.36 -3.62
CA HIS A 48 1.59 -3.44 -5.08
C HIS A 48 1.55 -2.04 -5.67
N THR A 49 2.72 -1.52 -6.05
CA THR A 49 2.84 -0.13 -6.49
C THR A 49 2.57 0.04 -7.99
N VAL A 50 1.89 1.13 -8.33
CA VAL A 50 1.72 1.59 -9.72
C VAL A 50 2.33 2.97 -9.89
N LYS A 51 3.02 3.17 -11.01
CA LYS A 51 3.53 4.49 -11.40
C LYS A 51 2.72 4.98 -12.60
N LEU A 52 1.99 6.07 -12.42
CA LEU A 52 1.25 6.71 -13.49
C LEU A 52 2.06 7.90 -14.03
N GLY A 53 2.00 8.09 -15.34
CA GLY A 53 2.51 9.27 -16.02
C GLY A 53 1.36 10.15 -16.51
N SER A 54 1.67 11.40 -16.81
CA SER A 54 0.78 12.25 -17.61
C SER A 54 0.93 11.90 -19.10
N GLY A 55 -0.15 12.05 -19.87
CA GLY A 55 -0.12 11.79 -21.31
C GLY A 55 -1.49 11.78 -21.96
N ALA A 56 -1.49 11.79 -23.29
CA ALA A 56 -2.69 11.54 -24.07
C ALA A 56 -3.10 10.06 -23.94
N ALA A 57 -4.38 9.79 -24.14
CA ALA A 57 -4.87 8.42 -24.22
C ALA A 57 -4.13 7.65 -25.32
N LEU A 58 -3.75 6.41 -25.02
CA LEU A 58 -3.17 5.51 -26.01
C LEU A 58 -4.18 5.21 -27.12
N GLN A 59 -3.70 5.00 -28.35
CA GLN A 59 -4.57 4.56 -29.44
C GLN A 59 -5.05 3.13 -29.19
N GLY A 60 -6.35 2.90 -29.37
CA GLY A 60 -7.00 1.61 -29.17
C GLY A 60 -8.16 1.66 -28.17
N PRO A 61 -8.68 0.49 -27.77
CA PRO A 61 -9.74 0.41 -26.78
C PRO A 61 -9.32 1.00 -25.44
N ALA A 62 -10.21 1.78 -24.82
CA ALA A 62 -9.97 2.34 -23.50
C ALA A 62 -9.76 1.22 -22.47
N ARG A 63 -8.71 1.33 -21.67
CA ARG A 63 -8.41 0.43 -20.55
C ARG A 63 -8.14 1.27 -19.30
N HIS A 64 -8.69 0.87 -18.16
CA HIS A 64 -8.39 1.54 -16.89
C HIS A 64 -6.91 1.32 -16.54
N LEU A 65 -6.23 2.41 -16.15
CA LEU A 65 -4.77 2.41 -15.95
C LEU A 65 -4.29 1.36 -14.94
N CYS A 66 -5.11 1.06 -13.92
CA CYS A 66 -4.75 0.15 -12.84
C CYS A 66 -5.27 -1.29 -13.02
N THR A 67 -5.98 -1.63 -14.10
CA THR A 67 -6.56 -2.99 -14.27
C THR A 67 -5.50 -4.09 -14.19
N ALA A 68 -4.33 -3.90 -14.82
CA ALA A 68 -3.24 -4.89 -14.77
C ALA A 68 -2.73 -5.12 -13.35
N SER A 69 -2.69 -4.07 -12.52
CA SER A 69 -2.25 -4.18 -11.14
C SER A 69 -3.24 -5.01 -10.33
N VAL A 70 -4.54 -4.76 -10.50
CA VAL A 70 -5.60 -5.53 -9.83
C VAL A 70 -5.56 -7.00 -10.25
N GLU A 71 -5.39 -7.29 -11.54
CA GLU A 71 -5.29 -8.66 -12.07
C GLU A 71 -4.08 -9.43 -11.51
N ALA A 72 -2.97 -8.74 -11.24
CA ALA A 72 -1.75 -9.34 -10.69
C ALA A 72 -1.77 -9.50 -9.16
N SER A 73 -2.65 -8.77 -8.47
CA SER A 73 -2.68 -8.73 -7.00
C SER A 73 -3.23 -10.03 -6.40
N GLN A 74 -2.73 -10.39 -5.23
CA GLN A 74 -3.19 -11.53 -4.43
C GLN A 74 -4.01 -11.08 -3.23
N PRO A 75 -4.83 -11.96 -2.62
CA PRO A 75 -5.52 -11.65 -1.38
C PRO A 75 -4.54 -11.21 -0.27
N GLY A 76 -4.77 -10.03 0.29
CA GLY A 76 -3.90 -9.44 1.32
C GLY A 76 -2.86 -8.45 0.80
N ASP A 77 -2.73 -8.29 -0.51
CA ASP A 77 -1.95 -7.19 -1.09
C ASP A 77 -2.66 -5.83 -0.89
N ILE A 78 -1.87 -4.75 -0.86
CA ILE A 78 -2.30 -3.36 -0.75
C ILE A 78 -1.98 -2.60 -2.04
#